data_AF-A0A9X3E2N2-F1
#
_entry.id   AF-A0A9X3E2N2-F1
#
_cell.length_a   1.000
_cell.length_b   1.000
_cell.length_c   1.000
_cell.angle_alpha   90.00
_cell.angle_beta   90.00
_cell.angle_gamma   90.00
#
_symmetry.space_group_name_H-M   'P 1'
#
loop_
_entity.id
_entity.type
_entity.pdbx_description
1 polymer ?
#
loop_
_entity_poly.entity_id
_entity_poly.type
_entity_poly.pdbx_seq_one_letter_code
_entity_poly.pdbx_strand_id
1 'polypeptide(L)'
;MALMEESLRHSLLALAAAFEAATDISPATVGKRALNDNTFFHRLRDGRGFNVRTYDRLVAWFADEWPEHGAWPDDVERPKAEESA
;
A
#
# COMPACT_ATOMS: atom_id res chain seq x y z
N MET A 1 -7.84 -8.13 17.97
CA MET A 1 -7.18 -8.35 16.66
C MET A 1 -7.10 -7.08 15.80
N ALA A 2 -7.79 -5.98 16.13
CA ALA A 2 -7.76 -4.72 15.37
C ALA A 2 -6.44 -3.92 15.40
N LEU A 3 -5.52 -4.20 16.35
CA LEU A 3 -4.26 -3.46 16.49
C LEU A 3 -3.29 -3.67 15.32
N MET A 4 -3.28 -4.86 14.70
CA MET A 4 -2.43 -5.13 13.51
C MET A 4 -2.96 -4.45 12.26
N GLU A 5 -4.28 -4.45 12.07
CA GLU A 5 -4.93 -3.81 10.92
C GLU A 5 -4.73 -2.29 10.93
N GLU A 6 -4.69 -1.68 12.12
CA GLU A 6 -4.49 -0.25 12.30
C GLU A 6 -3.06 0.20 11.99
N SER A 7 -2.06 -0.62 12.29
CA SER A 7 -0.68 -0.36 11.86
C SER A 7 -0.56 -0.47 10.34
N LEU A 8 -1.06 -1.55 9.73
CA LEU A 8 -0.97 -1.78 8.28
C LEU A 8 -1.61 -0.66 7.46
N ARG A 9 -2.78 -0.15 7.87
CA ARG A 9 -3.42 0.99 7.19
C ARG A 9 -2.58 2.26 7.29
N HIS A 10 -1.93 2.49 8.44
CA HIS A 10 -1.12 3.67 8.65
C HIS A 10 0.14 3.62 7.79
N SER A 11 0.79 2.46 7.74
CA SER A 11 1.93 2.17 6.87
C SER A 11 1.54 2.40 5.40
N LEU A 12 0.41 1.86 4.95
CA LEU A 12 -0.05 2.01 3.56
C LEU A 12 -0.38 3.46 3.20
N LEU A 13 -0.95 4.24 4.13
CA LEU A 13 -1.19 5.66 3.94
C LEU A 13 0.12 6.46 3.87
N ALA A 14 1.11 6.12 4.71
CA ALA A 14 2.44 6.74 4.66
C ALA A 14 3.16 6.41 3.34
N LEU A 15 3.09 5.15 2.88
CA LEU A 15 3.61 4.72 1.58
C LEU A 15 2.98 5.49 0.44
N ALA A 16 1.64 5.55 0.42
CA ALA A 16 0.89 6.23 -0.62
C ALA A 16 1.20 7.73 -0.65
N ALA A 17 1.34 8.38 0.51
CA ALA A 17 1.72 9.78 0.59
C ALA A 17 3.15 10.04 0.09
N ALA A 18 4.12 9.18 0.44
CA ALA A 18 5.49 9.28 -0.05
C ALA A 18 5.58 9.07 -1.57
N PHE A 19 4.83 8.11 -2.10
CA PHE A 19 4.75 7.86 -3.53
C PHE A 19 4.05 8.99 -4.28
N GLU A 20 2.94 9.50 -3.76
CA GLU A 20 2.23 10.66 -4.33
C GLU A 20 3.17 11.88 -4.37
N ALA A 21 3.93 12.13 -3.30
CA ALA A 21 4.89 13.24 -3.28
C ALA A 21 6.03 13.06 -4.30
N ALA A 22 6.42 11.83 -4.62
CA ALA A 22 7.51 11.54 -5.56
C ALA A 22 7.06 11.40 -7.02
N THR A 23 5.80 11.01 -7.26
CA THR A 23 5.27 10.67 -8.60
C THR A 23 4.10 11.54 -9.05
N ASP A 24 3.51 12.32 -8.14
CA ASP A 24 2.25 13.05 -8.32
C ASP A 24 1.03 12.15 -8.64
N ILE A 25 1.13 10.84 -8.38
CA ILE A 25 0.05 9.88 -8.64
C ILE A 25 -0.80 9.67 -7.40
N SER A 26 -2.10 9.96 -7.50
CA SER A 26 -3.02 9.75 -6.39
C SER A 26 -3.20 8.26 -6.01
N PRO A 27 -3.44 7.94 -4.72
CA PRO A 27 -3.70 6.58 -4.24
C PRO A 27 -4.86 5.89 -4.96
N ALA A 28 -5.91 6.63 -5.35
CA ALA A 28 -7.01 6.07 -6.12
C ALA A 28 -6.57 5.48 -7.48
N THR A 29 -5.61 6.13 -8.13
CA THR A 29 -5.00 5.66 -9.38
C THR A 29 -4.13 4.44 -9.14
N VAL A 30 -3.41 4.41 -8.01
CA VAL A 30 -2.63 3.24 -7.59
C VAL A 30 -3.53 2.03 -7.35
N GLY A 31 -4.62 2.18 -6.58
CA GLY A 31 -5.58 1.09 -6.36
C GLY A 31 -6.19 0.57 -7.66
N LYS A 32 -6.50 1.48 -8.59
CA LYS A 32 -6.96 1.11 -9.94
C LYS A 32 -5.88 0.41 -10.77
N ARG A 33 -4.60 0.77 -10.68
CA ARG A 33 -3.53 0.10 -11.45
C ARG A 33 -3.09 -1.23 -10.83
N ALA A 34 -2.93 -1.27 -9.52
CA ALA A 34 -2.44 -2.42 -8.77
C ALA A 34 -3.49 -3.52 -8.58
N LEU A 35 -4.73 -3.13 -8.25
CA LEU A 35 -5.82 -4.04 -7.89
C LEU A 35 -6.97 -4.05 -8.91
N ASN A 36 -6.92 -3.17 -9.92
CA ASN A 36 -8.06 -2.87 -10.80
C ASN A 36 -9.31 -2.42 -10.02
N ASP A 37 -9.12 -1.91 -8.81
CA ASP A 37 -10.18 -1.59 -7.86
C ASP A 37 -9.87 -0.28 -7.14
N ASN A 38 -10.52 0.81 -7.56
CA ASN A 38 -10.35 2.11 -6.92
C ASN A 38 -11.09 2.20 -5.56
N THR A 39 -12.08 1.33 -5.35
CA THR A 39 -12.89 1.30 -4.13
C THR A 39 -12.13 0.74 -2.94
N PHE A 40 -10.98 0.10 -3.15
CA PHE A 40 -10.12 -0.38 -2.08
C PHE A 40 -9.68 0.75 -1.14
N PHE A 41 -9.22 1.88 -1.66
CA PHE A 41 -8.83 3.03 -0.84
C PHE A 41 -10.02 3.63 -0.09
N HIS A 42 -11.22 3.60 -0.67
CA HIS A 42 -12.44 4.00 0.03
C HIS A 42 -12.73 3.07 1.21
N ARG A 43 -12.64 1.75 1.00
CA ARG A 43 -12.84 0.74 2.07
C ARG A 43 -11.78 0.83 3.17
N LEU A 44 -10.53 1.13 2.79
CA LEU A 44 -9.44 1.38 3.72
C LEU A 44 -9.72 2.60 4.61
N ARG A 45 -10.24 3.69 4.02
CA ARG A 45 -10.67 4.88 4.76
C ARG A 45 -11.86 4.63 5.68
N ASP A 46 -12.78 3.77 5.24
CA ASP A 46 -13.97 3.36 5.98
C ASP A 46 -13.64 2.48 7.21
N GLY A 47 -12.40 1.99 7.32
CA GLY A 47 -11.98 1.12 8.43
C GLY A 47 -12.50 -0.32 8.28
N ARG A 48 -12.90 -0.73 7.08
CA ARG A 48 -13.19 -2.14 6.81
C ARG A 48 -11.89 -2.93 6.79
N GLY A 49 -11.85 -4.00 7.57
CA GLY A 49 -10.73 -4.95 7.56
C GLY A 49 -10.44 -5.44 6.15
N PHE A 50 -9.16 -5.42 5.78
CA PHE A 50 -8.64 -5.92 4.51
C PHE A 50 -7.77 -7.16 4.74
N ASN A 51 -7.62 -7.97 3.69
CA ASN A 51 -6.75 -9.13 3.76
C ASN A 51 -5.29 -8.74 3.51
N VAL A 52 -4.36 -9.38 4.23
CA VAL A 52 -2.91 -9.22 4.04
C VAL A 52 -2.50 -9.46 2.58
N ARG A 53 -3.15 -10.40 1.88
CA ARG A 53 -2.91 -10.62 0.43
C ARG A 53 -3.16 -9.39 -0.44
N THR A 54 -4.15 -8.56 -0.10
CA THR A 54 -4.45 -7.36 -0.87
C THR A 54 -3.44 -6.26 -0.58
N TYR A 55 -3.02 -6.15 0.68
CA TYR A 55 -1.93 -5.29 1.09
C TYR A 55 -0.63 -5.64 0.34
N ASP A 56 -0.24 -6.91 0.40
CA ASP A 56 0.98 -7.41 -0.23
C ASP A 56 1.02 -7.11 -1.74
N ARG A 57 -0.08 -7.39 -2.46
CA ARG A 57 -0.19 -7.07 -3.88
C ARG A 57 -0.07 -5.57 -4.18
N LEU A 58 -0.63 -4.72 -3.32
CA LEU A 58 -0.53 -3.27 -3.48
C LEU A 58 0.91 -2.81 -3.25
N VAL A 59 1.55 -3.27 -2.18
CA VAL A 59 2.92 -2.90 -1.84
C VAL A 59 3.92 -3.44 -2.87
N ALA A 60 3.71 -4.65 -3.40
CA ALA A 60 4.49 -5.19 -4.50
C ALA A 60 4.39 -4.32 -5.76
N TRP A 61 3.19 -3.83 -6.10
CA TRP A 61 3.02 -2.88 -7.21
C TRP A 61 3.73 -1.55 -6.94
N PHE A 62 3.64 -1.04 -5.71
CA PHE A 62 4.39 0.16 -5.33
C PHE A 62 5.89 -0.05 -5.45
N ALA A 63 6.42 -1.23 -5.11
CA ALA A 63 7.84 -1.54 -5.25
C ALA A 63 8.30 -1.62 -6.72
N ASP A 64 7.42 -2.04 -7.63
CA ASP A 64 7.68 -2.13 -9.07
C ASP A 64 7.66 -0.75 -9.74
N GLU A 65 6.66 0.08 -9.38
CA GLU A 65 6.49 1.43 -9.93
C GLU A 65 7.21 2.50 -9.09
N TRP A 66 7.96 2.10 -8.05
CA TRP A 66 8.61 3.03 -7.14
C TRP A 66 9.63 3.88 -7.90
N PRO A 67 9.56 5.22 -7.79
CA PRO A 67 10.54 6.07 -8.43
C PRO A 67 11.92 5.79 -7.81
N GLU A 68 12.94 5.73 -8.65
CA GLU A 68 14.34 5.52 -8.25
C GLU A 68 14.87 6.54 -7.23
N HIS A 69 14.16 7.67 -7.03
CA HIS A 69 14.51 8.73 -6.08
C HIS A 69 13.55 8.79 -4.88
N GLY A 70 12.54 7.91 -4.80
CA GLY A 70 11.58 7.88 -3.71
C GLY A 70 12.16 7.21 -2.47
N ALA A 71 12.03 7.85 -1.30
CA ALA A 71 12.38 7.23 -0.02
C ALA A 71 11.25 6.27 0.42
N TRP A 72 11.54 4.98 0.50
CA TRP A 72 10.60 4.00 1.04
C TRP A 72 10.44 4.24 2.56
N PRO A 73 9.21 4.42 3.07
CA PRO A 73 9.00 4.67 4.49
C PRO A 73 9.29 3.42 5.33
N ASP A 74 10.05 3.60 6.41
CA ASP A 74 10.47 2.53 7.34
C ASP A 74 9.30 1.90 8.10
N ASP A 75 8.18 2.63 8.23
CA ASP A 75 6.93 2.15 8.83
C ASP A 75 6.27 1.04 7.98
N VAL A 76 6.62 0.94 6.70
CA VAL A 76 6.16 -0.13 5.81
C VAL A 76 7.26 -1.13 5.67
N GLU A 77 7.08 -2.29 6.29
CA GLU A 77 7.92 -3.45 6.02
C GLU A 77 7.81 -3.74 4.51
N ARG A 78 8.87 -3.43 3.76
CA ARG A 78 8.95 -3.73 2.33
C ARG A 78 8.77 -5.24 2.25
N PRO A 79 7.77 -5.76 1.50
CA PRO A 79 7.53 -7.18 1.41
C PRO A 79 8.81 -7.78 0.85
N LYS A 80 9.60 -8.34 1.75
CA LYS A 80 10.50 -9.41 1.40
C LYS A 80 9.55 -10.46 0.86
N ALA A 81 9.77 -10.88 -0.37
CA ALA A 81 9.08 -12.03 -0.93
C ALA A 81 9.33 -13.22 0.01
N GLU A 82 8.51 -13.38 1.04
CA GLU A 82 8.50 -14.55 1.91
C GLU A 82 7.57 -15.53 1.17
N GLU A 83 8.20 -16.37 0.36
CA GLU A 83 8.44 -17.75 0.77
C GLU A 83 7.11 -18.47 0.99
N SER A 84 6.61 -19.02 -0.12
CA SER A 84 5.70 -20.16 -0.09
C SER A 84 6.20 -21.18 0.95
N ALA A 85 5.44 -21.36 2.03
CA ALA A 85 5.57 -22.49 2.94
C ALA A 85 4.23 -23.25 2.99
#